data_AF-A0A961LK22-F1
#
_entry.id   AF-A0A961LK22-F1
#
_cell.length_a   1.000
_cell.length_b   1.000
_cell.length_c   1.000
_cell.angle_alpha   90.00
_cell.angle_beta   90.00
_cell.angle_gamma   90.00
#
_symmetry.space_group_name_H-M   'P 1'
#
loop_
_entity.id
_entity.type
_entity.pdbx_description
1 polymer ?
#
loop_
_entity_poly.entity_id
_entity_poly.type
_entity_poly.pdbx_seq_one_letter_code
_entity_poly.pdbx_strand_id
1 'polypeptide(L)'
;MFPRTIRHFLPGLAAAAVFAFAGPASAQQNGIVRSTHGEWKMICDTPAGAATEQCALMQNVVAEDRPDMGLSVVVLRTADKKAEILRVLVPLGVLLPNGLGLYVDGKDIGKAYFAKCFADGCYAEVILEEPLLTTLKGGKSATFIVFQTPEEGIGIPVDLAGFTEGFAALP
;
A
#
# COMPACT_ATOMS: atom_id res chain seq x y z
N MET A 1 -9.00 -52.61 -66.43
CA MET A 1 -10.15 -53.29 -65.80
C MET A 1 -10.48 -52.53 -64.52
N PHE A 2 -11.62 -51.82 -64.51
CA PHE A 2 -12.21 -51.10 -63.35
C PHE A 2 -12.64 -52.11 -62.24
N PRO A 3 -12.94 -51.73 -60.96
CA PRO A 3 -13.61 -50.48 -60.58
C PRO A 3 -13.28 -49.78 -59.23
N ARG A 4 -13.79 -48.55 -59.17
CA ARG A 4 -14.22 -47.71 -58.02
C ARG A 4 -14.58 -48.41 -56.70
N THR A 5 -14.17 -47.80 -55.58
CA THR A 5 -14.91 -47.75 -54.29
C THR A 5 -14.44 -46.52 -53.50
N ILE A 6 -15.24 -45.44 -53.42
CA ILE A 6 -16.21 -45.08 -52.37
C ILE A 6 -15.55 -44.42 -51.13
N ARG A 7 -15.94 -43.15 -50.99
CA ARG A 7 -15.68 -42.14 -49.96
C ARG A 7 -16.24 -42.56 -48.60
N HIS A 8 -15.40 -42.60 -47.56
CA HIS A 8 -15.83 -42.57 -46.16
C HIS A 8 -15.14 -41.42 -45.43
N PHE A 9 -15.92 -40.36 -45.21
CA PHE A 9 -15.66 -39.31 -44.23
C PHE A 9 -15.84 -39.91 -42.83
N LEU A 10 -14.80 -39.87 -41.99
CA LEU A 10 -14.97 -39.97 -40.54
C LEU A 10 -14.86 -38.56 -39.94
N PRO A 11 -15.90 -38.05 -39.28
CA PRO A 11 -15.78 -36.91 -38.38
C PRO A 11 -15.39 -37.45 -36.99
N GLY A 12 -14.20 -37.13 -36.50
CA GLY A 12 -13.69 -37.63 -35.22
C GLY A 12 -13.16 -36.52 -34.33
N LEU A 13 -14.06 -35.93 -33.53
CA LEU A 13 -13.88 -35.10 -32.34
C LEU A 13 -12.54 -34.34 -32.19
N ALA A 14 -12.57 -33.03 -32.47
CA ALA A 14 -11.62 -32.09 -31.87
C ALA A 14 -11.99 -31.90 -30.38
N ALA A 15 -11.20 -32.49 -29.48
CA ALA A 15 -11.29 -32.21 -28.05
C ALA A 15 -10.78 -30.78 -27.79
N ALA A 16 -11.69 -29.82 -27.63
CA ALA A 16 -11.37 -28.47 -27.17
C ALA A 16 -10.99 -28.54 -25.68
N ALA A 17 -9.68 -28.54 -25.40
CA ALA A 17 -9.17 -28.36 -24.05
C ALA A 17 -9.45 -26.91 -23.59
N VAL A 18 -10.51 -26.73 -22.80
CA VAL A 18 -10.78 -25.46 -22.12
C VAL A 18 -9.78 -25.32 -20.97
N PHE A 19 -8.65 -24.67 -21.25
CA PHE A 19 -7.74 -24.22 -20.19
C PHE A 19 -8.42 -23.07 -19.43
N ALA A 20 -9.00 -23.38 -18.27
CA ALA A 20 -9.42 -22.37 -17.32
C ALA A 20 -8.16 -21.64 -16.80
N PHE A 21 -7.90 -20.45 -17.33
CA PHE A 21 -6.94 -19.52 -16.75
C PHE A 21 -7.48 -19.06 -15.40
N ALA A 22 -7.06 -19.72 -14.32
CA ALA A 22 -7.15 -19.16 -12.98
C ALA A 22 -6.12 -18.02 -12.89
N GLY A 23 -6.58 -16.78 -13.09
CA GLY A 23 -5.75 -15.60 -12.83
C GLY A 23 -5.37 -15.53 -11.35
N PRO A 24 -4.21 -14.95 -11.00
CA PRO A 24 -3.83 -14.78 -9.61
C PRO A 24 -4.85 -13.90 -8.90
N ALA A 25 -5.46 -14.43 -7.83
CA ALA A 25 -6.30 -13.63 -6.94
C ALA A 25 -5.40 -12.61 -6.25
N SER A 26 -5.62 -11.32 -6.53
CA SER A 26 -5.02 -10.24 -5.75
C SER A 26 -5.53 -10.36 -4.31
N ALA A 27 -4.63 -10.59 -3.36
CA ALA A 27 -4.96 -10.55 -1.94
C ALA A 27 -5.33 -9.11 -1.56
N GLN A 28 -6.60 -8.76 -1.68
CA GLN A 28 -7.15 -7.54 -1.10
C GLN A 28 -6.90 -7.61 0.41
N GLN A 29 -6.32 -6.57 1.02
CA GLN A 29 -6.22 -6.48 2.48
C GLN A 29 -7.64 -6.47 3.07
N ASN A 30 -8.08 -7.61 3.59
CA ASN A 30 -9.44 -7.87 4.08
C ASN A 30 -9.63 -7.40 5.54
N GLY A 31 -9.07 -6.25 5.90
CA GLY A 31 -9.18 -5.71 7.24
C GLY A 31 -10.56 -5.11 7.53
N ILE A 32 -11.03 -5.24 8.77
CA ILE A 32 -12.28 -4.64 9.26
C ILE A 32 -11.96 -3.26 9.84
N VAL A 33 -12.67 -2.23 9.36
CA VAL A 33 -12.59 -0.89 9.98
C VAL A 33 -13.25 -0.95 11.35
N ARG A 34 -12.46 -0.70 12.41
CA ARG A 34 -12.93 -0.71 13.81
C ARG A 34 -13.32 0.68 14.32
N SER A 35 -12.65 1.73 13.85
CA SER A 35 -12.98 3.11 14.19
C SER A 35 -12.47 4.08 13.13
N THR A 36 -12.98 5.30 13.15
CA THR A 36 -12.58 6.40 12.25
C THR A 36 -12.40 7.67 13.06
N HIS A 37 -11.31 8.39 12.79
CA HIS A 37 -10.87 9.60 13.50
C HIS A 37 -10.43 10.62 12.45
N GLY A 38 -11.34 11.51 12.04
CA GLY A 38 -11.13 12.34 10.84
C GLY A 38 -10.92 11.44 9.60
N GLU A 39 -9.85 11.70 8.85
CA GLU A 39 -9.48 10.90 7.67
C GLU A 39 -8.78 9.57 8.03
N TRP A 40 -8.40 9.37 9.30
CA TRP A 40 -7.70 8.17 9.74
C TRP A 40 -8.66 7.05 10.11
N LYS A 41 -8.38 5.84 9.61
CA LYS A 41 -9.16 4.64 9.89
C LYS A 41 -8.30 3.63 10.65
N MET A 42 -8.80 3.15 11.77
CA MET A 42 -8.21 1.98 12.43
C MET A 42 -8.76 0.73 11.77
N ILE A 43 -7.90 -0.03 11.13
CA ILE A 43 -8.23 -1.23 10.39
C ILE A 43 -7.52 -2.39 11.06
N CYS A 44 -8.26 -3.45 11.35
CA CYS A 44 -7.71 -4.63 11.99
C CYS A 44 -7.94 -5.88 11.14
N ASP A 45 -6.94 -6.74 11.09
CA ASP A 45 -7.02 -8.05 10.47
C ASP A 45 -6.34 -9.11 11.35
N THR A 46 -6.50 -10.38 11.00
CA THR A 46 -5.71 -11.45 11.62
C THR A 46 -4.90 -12.10 10.51
N PRO A 47 -3.62 -11.71 10.33
CA PRO A 47 -2.78 -12.25 9.28
C PRO A 47 -2.64 -13.77 9.40
N ALA A 48 -2.42 -14.44 8.27
CA ALA A 48 -2.22 -15.89 8.27
C ALA A 48 -1.04 -16.29 9.16
N GLY A 49 -1.29 -17.18 10.12
CA GLY A 49 -0.29 -17.62 11.10
C GLY A 49 -0.08 -16.68 12.30
N ALA A 50 -0.79 -15.55 12.38
CA ALA A 50 -0.78 -14.70 13.56
C ALA A 50 -1.67 -15.29 14.67
N ALA A 51 -1.19 -15.27 15.92
CA ALA A 51 -1.97 -15.73 17.08
C ALA A 51 -3.01 -14.70 17.52
N THR A 52 -2.84 -13.43 17.16
CA THR A 52 -3.70 -12.31 17.57
C THR A 52 -3.99 -11.39 16.40
N GLU A 53 -5.15 -10.73 16.45
CA GLU A 53 -5.50 -9.62 15.57
C GLU A 53 -4.41 -8.54 15.62
N GLN A 54 -4.12 -7.95 14.46
CA GLN A 54 -3.22 -6.82 14.29
C GLN A 54 -4.03 -5.64 13.78
N CYS A 55 -3.79 -4.47 14.36
CA CYS A 55 -4.46 -3.24 13.97
C CYS A 55 -3.45 -2.22 13.47
N ALA A 56 -3.86 -1.44 12.48
CA ALA A 56 -3.12 -0.32 11.95
C ALA A 56 -4.02 0.89 11.76
N LEU A 57 -3.44 2.06 11.95
CA LEU A 57 -4.07 3.34 11.66
C LEU A 57 -3.66 3.76 10.24
N MET A 58 -4.63 3.99 9.37
CA MET A 58 -4.37 4.18 7.95
C MET A 58 -5.08 5.40 7.38
N GLN A 59 -4.40 6.08 6.47
CA GLN A 59 -4.99 7.09 5.58
C GLN A 59 -4.48 6.86 4.16
N ASN A 60 -5.39 6.84 3.19
CA ASN A 60 -5.05 6.79 1.76
C ASN A 60 -5.28 8.16 1.16
N VAL A 61 -4.33 8.64 0.38
CA VAL A 61 -4.39 9.96 -0.25
C VAL A 61 -3.97 9.85 -1.70
N VAL A 62 -4.56 10.67 -2.56
CA VAL A 62 -4.17 10.83 -3.96
C VAL A 62 -3.73 12.27 -4.18
N ALA A 63 -2.67 12.48 -4.94
CA ALA A 63 -2.23 13.82 -5.30
C ALA A 63 -3.27 14.50 -6.21
N GLU A 64 -3.61 15.75 -5.90
CA GLU A 64 -4.67 16.48 -6.61
C GLU A 64 -4.41 16.60 -8.12
N ASP A 65 -3.18 16.93 -8.49
CA ASP A 65 -2.78 17.14 -9.89
C ASP A 65 -2.28 15.86 -10.60
N ARG A 66 -2.15 14.76 -9.85
CA ARG A 66 -1.59 13.47 -10.32
C ARG A 66 -2.44 12.33 -9.76
N PRO A 67 -3.63 12.03 -10.35
CA PRO A 67 -4.55 11.03 -9.82
C PRO A 67 -4.00 9.59 -9.86
N ASP A 68 -2.96 9.36 -10.66
CA ASP A 68 -2.17 8.13 -10.71
C ASP A 68 -1.14 8.02 -9.58
N MET A 69 -0.89 9.12 -8.86
CA MET A 69 0.05 9.20 -7.75
C MET A 69 -0.70 9.25 -6.42
N GLY A 70 -0.95 8.07 -5.86
CA GLY A 70 -1.49 7.91 -4.50
C GLY A 70 -0.44 7.49 -3.49
N LEU A 71 -0.79 7.54 -2.21
CA LEU A 71 -0.03 6.92 -1.14
C LEU A 71 -0.97 6.31 -0.10
N SER A 72 -0.46 5.32 0.63
CA SER A 72 -1.10 4.80 1.84
C SER A 72 -0.14 5.01 3.01
N VAL A 73 -0.56 5.84 3.98
CA VAL A 73 0.16 6.04 5.24
C VAL A 73 -0.42 5.11 6.27
N VAL A 74 0.42 4.29 6.88
CA VAL A 74 0.04 3.27 7.84
C VAL A 74 0.91 3.40 9.08
N VAL A 75 0.28 3.51 10.26
CA VAL A 75 0.96 3.40 11.55
C VAL A 75 0.52 2.13 12.24
N LEU A 76 1.46 1.32 12.67
CA LEU A 76 1.21 0.04 13.32
C LEU A 76 2.16 -0.17 14.50
N ARG A 77 1.73 -0.97 15.48
CA ARG A 77 2.60 -1.49 16.54
C ARG A 77 3.14 -2.85 16.12
N THR A 78 4.38 -3.14 16.45
CA THR A 78 4.94 -4.48 16.27
C THR A 78 4.18 -5.49 17.13
N ALA A 79 4.16 -6.76 16.71
CA ALA A 79 3.43 -7.81 17.44
C ALA A 79 3.92 -7.99 18.89
N ASP A 80 5.20 -7.69 19.16
CA ASP A 80 5.79 -7.69 20.50
C ASP A 80 5.56 -6.38 21.29
N LYS A 81 4.88 -5.40 20.68
CA LYS A 81 4.55 -4.08 21.21
C LYS A 81 5.76 -3.24 21.66
N LYS A 82 6.93 -3.49 21.07
CA LYS A 82 8.17 -2.77 21.41
C LYS A 82 8.47 -1.57 20.52
N ALA A 83 7.84 -1.49 19.35
CA ALA A 83 8.04 -0.38 18.44
C ALA A 83 6.74 -0.02 17.71
N GLU A 84 6.57 1.26 17.48
CA GLU A 84 5.65 1.80 16.48
C GLU A 84 6.39 2.01 15.16
N ILE A 85 5.74 1.67 14.06
CA ILE A 85 6.29 1.80 12.72
C ILE A 85 5.37 2.70 11.92
N LEU A 86 5.96 3.73 11.30
CA LEU A 86 5.34 4.47 10.21
C LEU A 86 5.77 3.82 8.90
N ARG A 87 4.79 3.28 8.18
CA ARG A 87 4.95 2.65 6.87
C ARG A 87 4.20 3.48 5.84
N VAL A 88 4.87 3.82 4.74
CA VAL A 88 4.23 4.49 3.61
C VAL A 88 4.40 3.61 2.37
N LEU A 89 3.28 3.27 1.76
CA LEU A 89 3.22 2.63 0.45
C LEU A 89 3.06 3.70 -0.63
N VAL A 90 3.93 3.65 -1.62
CA VAL A 90 3.85 4.49 -2.83
C VAL A 90 3.83 3.61 -4.09
N PRO A 91 3.27 4.09 -5.21
CA PRO A 91 3.28 3.40 -6.49
C PRO A 91 4.68 3.03 -6.99
N LEU A 92 4.72 2.14 -7.98
CA LEU A 92 5.95 1.80 -8.70
C LEU A 92 6.43 2.97 -9.58
N GLY A 93 7.73 2.96 -9.92
CA GLY A 93 8.35 4.00 -10.76
C GLY A 93 8.97 5.16 -9.98
N VAL A 94 9.13 5.01 -8.66
CA VAL A 94 9.81 5.99 -7.80
C VAL A 94 11.33 5.90 -7.86
N LEU A 95 12.00 7.02 -7.62
CA LEU A 95 13.46 7.14 -7.61
C LEU A 95 14.03 6.74 -6.25
N LEU A 96 14.49 5.48 -6.17
CA LEU A 96 15.01 4.88 -4.94
C LEU A 96 16.13 5.67 -4.25
N PRO A 97 17.15 6.23 -4.95
CA PRO A 97 18.23 6.97 -4.31
C PRO A 97 17.76 8.22 -3.55
N ASN A 98 16.66 8.85 -3.98
CA ASN A 98 16.13 10.05 -3.34
C ASN A 98 15.25 9.72 -2.12
N GLY A 99 14.71 8.50 -2.05
CA GLY A 99 13.78 8.08 -1.00
C GLY A 99 12.47 8.85 -1.01
N LEU A 100 11.76 8.79 0.11
CA LEU A 100 10.51 9.48 0.38
C LEU A 100 10.79 10.66 1.32
N GLY A 101 10.55 11.89 0.86
CA GLY A 101 10.67 13.08 1.70
C GLY A 101 9.46 13.28 2.60
N LEU A 102 9.65 13.94 3.74
CA LEU A 102 8.59 14.30 4.66
C LEU A 102 8.76 15.74 5.14
N TYR A 103 7.69 16.54 4.96
CA TYR A 103 7.52 17.84 5.59
C TYR A 103 6.31 17.78 6.53
N VAL A 104 6.39 18.44 7.67
CA VAL A 104 5.22 18.63 8.55
C VAL A 104 5.02 20.12 8.77
N ASP A 105 3.84 20.62 8.40
CA ASP A 105 3.49 22.05 8.43
C ASP A 105 4.57 22.95 7.77
N GLY A 106 5.13 22.47 6.65
CA GLY A 106 6.17 23.18 5.89
C GLY A 106 7.60 23.04 6.43
N LYS A 107 7.79 22.39 7.58
CA LYS A 107 9.12 22.09 8.13
C LYS A 107 9.66 20.78 7.57
N ASP A 108 10.89 20.80 7.06
CA ASP A 108 11.60 19.58 6.62
C ASP A 108 11.90 18.67 7.82
N ILE A 109 11.41 17.44 7.75
CA ILE A 109 11.64 16.39 8.75
C ILE A 109 12.74 15.43 8.29
N GLY A 110 12.99 15.34 6.99
CA GLY A 110 13.99 14.48 6.39
C GLY A 110 13.40 13.48 5.39
N LYS A 111 14.14 12.39 5.17
CA LYS A 111 13.85 11.40 4.14
C LYS A 111 13.93 9.98 4.69
N ALA A 112 13.00 9.14 4.25
CA ALA A 112 13.02 7.70 4.50
C ALA A 112 13.43 6.96 3.23
N TYR A 113 14.31 5.97 3.35
CA TYR A 113 14.66 5.10 2.22
C TYR A 113 13.60 4.03 2.02
N PHE A 114 13.37 3.66 0.76
CA PHE A 114 12.51 2.53 0.43
C PHE A 114 13.21 1.22 0.84
N ALA A 115 12.57 0.45 1.71
CA ALA A 115 13.10 -0.80 2.23
C ALA A 115 12.92 -1.94 1.23
N LYS A 116 11.78 -1.98 0.53
CA LYS A 116 11.38 -3.05 -0.38
C LYS A 116 10.29 -2.58 -1.34
N CYS A 117 10.21 -3.19 -2.50
CA CYS A 117 9.10 -3.01 -3.43
C CYS A 117 8.50 -4.37 -3.78
N PHE A 118 7.18 -4.40 -3.93
CA PHE A 118 6.38 -5.53 -4.36
C PHE A 118 5.52 -5.13 -5.56
N ALA A 119 4.64 -6.02 -6.02
CA ALA A 119 3.79 -5.77 -7.18
C ALA A 119 2.80 -4.61 -6.96
N ASP A 120 2.46 -4.31 -5.71
CA ASP A 120 1.53 -3.25 -5.29
C ASP A 120 2.22 -1.90 -5.00
N GLY A 121 3.55 -1.86 -4.92
CA GLY A 121 4.30 -0.61 -4.76
C GLY A 121 5.59 -0.74 -3.93
N CYS A 122 6.19 0.41 -3.65
CA CYS A 122 7.38 0.54 -2.84
C CYS A 122 7.04 1.00 -1.42
N TYR A 123 7.72 0.40 -0.44
CA TYR A 123 7.48 0.61 0.98
C TYR A 123 8.65 1.36 1.61
N ALA A 124 8.37 2.51 2.20
CA ALA A 124 9.26 3.20 3.12
C ALA A 124 8.79 2.93 4.55
N GLU A 125 9.69 2.49 5.43
CA GLU A 125 9.37 2.14 6.81
C GLU A 125 10.37 2.81 7.75
N VAL A 126 9.86 3.49 8.77
CA VAL A 126 10.68 4.08 9.85
C VAL A 126 10.08 3.73 11.20
N ILE A 127 10.95 3.58 12.19
CA ILE A 127 10.51 3.51 13.59
C ILE A 127 9.99 4.88 13.96
N LEU A 128 8.79 4.92 14.54
CA LEU A 128 8.13 6.15 14.92
C LEU A 128 8.61 6.59 16.30
N GLU A 129 9.83 7.11 16.35
CA GLU A 129 10.45 7.59 17.59
C GLU A 129 9.69 8.80 18.17
N GLU A 130 9.84 9.02 19.48
CA GLU A 130 9.13 10.05 20.23
C GLU A 130 9.17 11.46 19.59
N PRO A 131 10.31 11.94 19.03
CA PRO A 131 10.33 13.26 18.39
C PRO A 131 9.45 13.34 17.13
N LEU A 132 9.47 12.30 16.29
CA LEU A 132 8.65 12.23 15.08
C LEU A 132 7.17 12.06 15.45
N LEU A 133 6.88 11.18 16.42
CA LEU A 133 5.52 10.98 16.91
C LEU A 133 4.93 12.27 17.46
N THR A 134 5.69 13.02 18.26
CA THR A 134 5.27 14.32 18.81
C THR A 134 5.02 15.33 17.69
N THR A 135 5.89 15.35 16.68
CA THR A 135 5.74 16.22 15.50
C THR A 135 4.45 15.91 14.74
N LEU A 136 4.13 14.64 14.50
CA LEU A 136 2.89 14.25 13.82
C LEU A 136 1.65 14.53 14.66
N LYS A 137 1.69 14.28 15.98
CA LYS A 137 0.56 14.57 16.89
C LYS A 137 0.23 16.05 16.99
N GLY A 138 1.24 16.91 16.92
CA GLY A 138 1.07 18.37 16.99
C GLY A 138 0.86 19.05 15.64
N GLY A 139 1.06 18.32 14.53
CA GLY A 139 0.99 18.85 13.18
C GLY A 139 -0.42 18.92 12.62
N LYS A 140 -0.61 19.69 11.55
CA LYS A 140 -1.88 19.76 10.80
C LYS A 140 -1.83 19.01 9.48
N SER A 141 -0.69 19.07 8.80
CA SER A 141 -0.47 18.40 7.52
C SER A 141 0.93 17.79 7.45
N ALA A 142 1.00 16.54 7.00
CA ALA A 142 2.24 15.87 6.62
C ALA A 142 2.31 15.79 5.09
N THR A 143 3.26 16.49 4.47
CA THR A 143 3.46 16.44 3.02
C THR A 143 4.57 15.45 2.71
N PHE A 144 4.20 14.34 2.08
CA PHE A 144 5.16 13.37 1.57
C PHE A 144 5.63 13.79 0.17
N ILE A 145 6.94 13.73 -0.07
CA ILE A 145 7.52 14.09 -1.37
C ILE A 145 8.01 12.83 -2.05
N VAL A 146 7.36 12.48 -3.16
CA VAL A 146 7.72 11.35 -4.01
C VAL A 146 8.51 11.86 -5.21
N PHE A 147 9.63 11.21 -5.53
CA PHE A 147 10.46 11.55 -6.68
C PHE A 147 10.31 10.49 -7.76
N GLN A 148 10.02 10.87 -9.00
CA GLN A 148 10.11 9.98 -10.17
C GLN A 148 11.41 10.23 -10.97
N THR A 149 11.90 11.47 -10.95
CA THR A 149 13.20 11.88 -11.47
C THR A 149 13.91 12.76 -10.44
N PRO A 150 15.23 13.03 -10.57
CA PRO A 150 15.94 13.88 -9.62
C PRO A 150 15.38 15.31 -9.52
N GLU A 151 14.72 15.79 -10.57
CA GLU A 151 14.25 17.16 -10.74
C GLU A 151 12.75 17.30 -10.41
N GLU A 152 11.99 16.21 -10.41
CA GLU A 152 10.54 16.19 -10.21
C GLU A 152 10.18 15.56 -8.86
N GLY A 153 9.87 16.41 -7.88
CA GLY A 153 9.28 16.04 -6.60
C GLY A 153 7.78 16.34 -6.57
N ILE A 154 6.96 15.33 -6.32
CA ILE A 154 5.50 15.43 -6.22
C ILE A 154 5.15 15.44 -4.73
N GLY A 155 4.60 16.55 -4.27
CA GLY A 155 4.13 16.70 -2.89
C GLY A 155 2.70 16.20 -2.71
N ILE A 156 2.48 15.34 -1.72
CA ILE A 156 1.18 14.72 -1.44
C ILE A 156 0.83 15.04 0.02
N PRO A 157 -0.10 15.98 0.28
CA PRO A 157 -0.46 16.38 1.62
C PRO A 157 -1.38 15.35 2.28
N VAL A 158 -1.05 14.94 3.49
CA VAL A 158 -1.82 14.02 4.33
C VAL A 158 -2.34 14.78 5.53
N ASP A 159 -3.65 14.68 5.78
CA ASP A 159 -4.28 15.38 6.90
C ASP A 159 -3.88 14.72 8.24
N LEU A 160 -3.41 15.51 9.20
CA LEU A 160 -3.05 15.03 10.54
C LEU A 160 -4.19 15.20 11.56
N ALA A 161 -5.31 15.82 11.18
CA ALA A 161 -6.51 15.87 12.00
C ALA A 161 -7.01 14.44 12.32
N GLY A 162 -7.20 14.15 13.61
CA GLY A 162 -7.59 12.82 14.07
C GLY A 162 -6.43 11.83 14.22
N PHE A 163 -5.20 12.20 13.84
CA PHE A 163 -4.03 11.32 13.99
C PHE A 163 -3.78 10.97 15.46
N THR A 164 -3.85 11.96 16.35
CA THR A 164 -3.56 11.76 17.78
C THR A 164 -4.56 10.81 18.42
N GLU A 165 -5.85 11.00 18.17
CA GLU A 165 -6.94 10.17 18.66
C GLU A 165 -6.86 8.76 18.07
N GLY A 166 -6.61 8.67 16.76
CA GLY A 166 -6.44 7.40 16.07
C GLY A 166 -5.24 6.60 16.57
N PHE A 167 -4.10 7.25 16.78
CA PHE A 167 -2.91 6.62 17.30
C PHE A 167 -3.12 6.12 18.74
N ALA A 168 -3.81 6.90 19.57
CA ALA A 168 -4.16 6.51 20.93
C ALA A 168 -5.10 5.30 20.98
N ALA A 169 -5.95 5.12 19.95
CA ALA A 169 -6.87 3.99 19.85
C ALA A 169 -6.20 2.67 19.42
N LEU A 170 -4.96 2.68 18.93
CA LEU A 170 -4.24 1.46 18.57
C LEU A 170 -4.01 0.57 19.82
N PRO A 171 -4.22 -0.76 19.71
CA PRO A 171 -4.13 -1.71 20.83
C PRO A 171 -2.71 -2.11 21.22
#